data_AF-A0AAN2CH37-F1
#
_entry.id   AF-A0AAN2CH37-F1
#
_cell.length_a   1.000
_cell.length_b   1.000
_cell.length_c   1.000
_cell.angle_alpha   90.00
_cell.angle_beta   90.00
_cell.angle_gamma   90.00
#
_symmetry.space_group_name_H-M   'P 1'
#
loop_
_entity.id
_entity.type
_entity.pdbx_description
1 polymer ?
#
loop_
_entity_poly.entity_id
_entity_poly.type
_entity_poly.pdbx_seq_one_letter_code
_entity_poly.pdbx_strand_id
1 'polypeptide(L)'
;MGNSKRNIKKLNDNFRESILEYAISHNLKCANALVALYATGCRPDEIETGIKVNFDSKNNKLSFKIIGSKLNYQQKRGIRIREVTVKITDKNLQYYKSIIDIFEKNPQAYDLKIKTESAKAFSGYITKISKKLWPRKKYHASAYSFRHAKATELKNSEGFDAEKIAKIMGHASVRSQQSYGRKSRRSAGGFDDITDVETSSKPRGGDRLLRFKIKNKNEAAKKIKAASTPTDTVSPPPVRSLKR
;
A
#
# COMPACT_ATOMS: atom_id res chain seq x y z
N MET A 1 -10.53 12.02 13.05
CA MET A 1 -10.04 10.64 12.80
C MET A 1 -8.90 10.35 13.78
N GLY A 2 -9.09 9.41 14.69
CA GLY A 2 -8.16 9.14 15.79
C GLY A 2 -6.81 8.55 15.36
N ASN A 3 -5.85 8.61 16.28
CA ASN A 3 -4.43 8.21 16.19
C ASN A 3 -4.18 6.70 15.88
N SER A 4 -4.96 6.05 15.02
CA SER A 4 -4.86 4.61 14.69
C SER A 4 -3.45 4.17 14.33
N LYS A 5 -2.68 5.03 13.64
CA LYS A 5 -1.26 4.82 13.33
C LYS A 5 -0.38 4.67 14.57
N ARG A 6 -0.57 5.51 15.58
CA ARG A 6 0.22 5.51 16.83
C ARG A 6 -0.21 4.39 17.77
N ASN A 7 -1.47 3.98 17.68
CA ASN A 7 -2.05 2.99 18.57
C ASN A 7 -1.80 1.55 18.11
N ILE A 8 -1.29 1.32 16.90
CA ILE A 8 -1.03 -0.04 16.39
C ILE A 8 -0.11 -0.85 17.30
N LYS A 9 0.95 -0.22 17.82
CA LYS A 9 1.91 -0.85 18.73
C LYS A 9 1.31 -1.20 20.11
N LYS A 10 0.08 -0.75 20.37
CA LYS A 10 -0.65 -0.97 21.61
C LYS A 10 -1.80 -1.98 21.44
N LEU A 11 -2.01 -2.47 20.22
CA LEU A 11 -2.93 -3.57 19.94
C LEU A 11 -2.18 -4.89 20.17
N ASN A 12 -2.94 -5.98 20.32
CA ASN A 12 -2.37 -7.32 20.35
C ASN A 12 -1.72 -7.66 19.00
N ASP A 13 -0.63 -8.42 19.00
CA ASP A 13 0.10 -8.71 17.75
C ASP A 13 -0.74 -9.48 16.73
N ASN A 14 -1.58 -10.42 17.19
CA ASN A 14 -2.48 -11.22 16.37
C ASN A 14 -3.88 -10.61 16.18
N PHE A 15 -4.04 -9.30 16.38
CA PHE A 15 -5.38 -8.70 16.43
C PHE A 15 -6.18 -8.90 15.14
N ARG A 16 -5.51 -9.01 13.99
CA ARG A 16 -6.19 -9.13 12.70
C ARG A 16 -6.76 -10.52 12.52
N GLU A 17 -5.94 -11.51 12.81
CA GLU A 17 -6.23 -12.93 12.72
C GLU A 17 -7.38 -13.27 13.66
N SER A 18 -7.29 -12.88 14.94
CA SER A 18 -8.34 -13.14 15.92
C SER A 18 -9.67 -12.44 15.61
N ILE A 19 -9.65 -11.20 15.10
CA ILE A 19 -10.88 -10.50 14.70
C ILE A 19 -11.50 -11.16 13.46
N LEU A 20 -10.67 -11.54 12.48
CA LEU A 20 -11.13 -12.18 11.25
C LEU A 20 -11.74 -13.55 11.55
N GLU A 21 -11.05 -14.37 12.32
CA GLU A 21 -11.52 -15.67 12.77
C GLU A 21 -12.83 -15.57 13.55
N TYR A 22 -12.93 -14.60 14.47
CA TYR A 22 -14.20 -14.32 15.16
C TYR A 22 -15.32 -13.97 14.18
N ALA A 23 -15.05 -13.14 13.18
CA ALA A 23 -16.06 -12.74 12.20
C ALA A 23 -16.53 -13.90 11.31
N ILE A 24 -15.61 -14.78 10.90
CA ILE A 24 -15.91 -15.97 10.08
C ILE A 24 -16.70 -17.00 10.91
N SER A 25 -16.20 -17.36 12.10
CA SER A 25 -16.83 -18.37 12.98
C SER A 25 -18.25 -18.01 13.40
N HIS A 26 -18.54 -16.71 13.56
CA HIS A 26 -19.87 -16.22 13.91
C HIS A 26 -20.72 -15.81 12.70
N ASN A 27 -20.26 -16.12 11.47
CA ASN A 27 -20.92 -15.79 10.21
C ASN A 27 -21.40 -14.32 10.14
N LEU A 28 -20.56 -13.39 10.56
CA LEU A 28 -20.92 -11.98 10.59
C LEU A 28 -21.02 -11.42 9.17
N LYS A 29 -22.00 -10.55 8.92
CA LYS A 29 -22.18 -9.86 7.62
C LYS A 29 -20.91 -9.16 7.10
N CYS A 30 -20.03 -8.73 8.01
CA CYS A 30 -18.79 -8.04 7.66
C CYS A 30 -17.59 -8.96 7.36
N ALA A 31 -17.75 -10.29 7.48
CA ALA A 31 -16.66 -11.27 7.34
C ALA A 31 -15.95 -11.17 5.98
N ASN A 32 -16.69 -11.22 4.86
CA ASN A 32 -16.08 -11.15 3.53
C ASN A 32 -15.37 -9.80 3.27
N ALA A 33 -15.93 -8.69 3.79
CA ALA A 33 -15.27 -7.39 3.76
C ALA A 33 -13.99 -7.36 4.60
N LEU A 34 -13.97 -8.05 5.74
CA LEU A 34 -12.78 -8.25 6.57
C LEU A 34 -11.73 -9.11 5.87
N VAL A 35 -12.12 -10.15 5.12
CA VAL A 35 -11.18 -10.94 4.30
C VAL A 35 -10.50 -10.07 3.24
N ALA A 36 -11.26 -9.24 2.51
CA ALA A 36 -10.69 -8.32 1.52
C ALA A 36 -9.74 -7.29 2.17
N LEU A 37 -10.08 -6.78 3.36
CA LEU A 37 -9.23 -5.90 4.14
C LEU A 37 -7.96 -6.60 4.63
N TYR A 38 -8.08 -7.83 5.11
CA TYR A 38 -6.96 -8.65 5.58
C TYR A 38 -6.01 -9.00 4.43
N ALA A 39 -6.52 -9.40 3.26
CA ALA A 39 -5.73 -9.72 2.08
C ALA A 39 -4.90 -8.52 1.60
N THR A 40 -5.58 -7.40 1.35
CA THR A 40 -5.03 -6.29 0.55
C THR A 40 -4.64 -5.06 1.35
N GLY A 41 -5.17 -4.91 2.57
CA GLY A 41 -5.09 -3.67 3.32
C GLY A 41 -5.85 -2.51 2.66
N CYS A 42 -6.88 -2.77 1.84
CA CYS A 42 -7.72 -1.74 1.22
C CYS A 42 -8.30 -0.73 2.24
N ARG A 43 -8.71 0.44 1.78
CA ARG A 43 -9.33 1.44 2.65
C ARG A 43 -10.81 1.10 2.86
N PRO A 44 -11.42 1.49 4.00
CA PRO A 44 -12.83 1.22 4.25
C PRO A 44 -13.78 1.80 3.19
N ASP A 45 -13.46 2.98 2.66
CA ASP A 45 -14.16 3.67 1.58
C ASP A 45 -14.02 2.96 0.22
N GLU A 46 -12.94 2.20 0.00
CA GLU A 46 -12.80 1.34 -1.17
C GLU A 46 -13.70 0.11 -1.07
N ILE A 47 -13.88 -0.45 0.14
CA ILE A 47 -14.81 -1.56 0.40
C ILE A 47 -16.26 -1.10 0.26
N GLU A 48 -16.58 0.11 0.70
CA GLU A 48 -17.91 0.70 0.54
C GLU A 48 -18.28 0.88 -0.95
N THR A 49 -17.31 1.27 -1.78
CA THR A 49 -17.46 1.33 -3.24
C THR A 49 -17.69 -0.06 -3.85
N GLY A 50 -17.04 -1.07 -3.27
CA GLY A 50 -17.11 -2.47 -3.68
C GLY A 50 -15.81 -2.94 -4.31
N ILE A 51 -15.35 -4.11 -3.87
CA ILE A 51 -14.18 -4.82 -4.36
C ILE A 51 -14.67 -6.01 -5.17
N LYS A 52 -14.13 -6.19 -6.36
CA LYS A 52 -14.39 -7.39 -7.17
C LYS A 52 -13.34 -8.42 -6.85
N VAL A 53 -13.77 -9.67 -6.66
CA VAL A 53 -12.88 -10.79 -6.35
C VAL A 53 -13.06 -11.86 -7.40
N ASN A 54 -11.97 -12.51 -7.78
CA ASN A 54 -11.95 -13.70 -8.64
C ASN A 54 -11.09 -14.77 -8.00
N PHE A 55 -11.46 -16.04 -8.23
CA PHE A 55 -10.70 -17.20 -7.78
C PHE A 55 -10.21 -18.01 -8.97
N ASP A 56 -8.90 -18.17 -9.06
CA ASP A 56 -8.24 -19.09 -9.98
C ASP A 56 -7.94 -20.39 -9.24
N SER A 57 -8.81 -21.38 -9.42
CA SER A 57 -8.71 -22.70 -8.80
C SER A 57 -7.52 -23.51 -9.30
N LYS A 58 -7.02 -23.26 -10.52
CA LYS A 58 -5.88 -23.99 -11.08
C LYS A 58 -4.58 -23.59 -10.39
N ASN A 59 -4.43 -22.29 -10.11
CA ASN A 59 -3.23 -21.74 -9.50
C ASN A 59 -3.37 -21.47 -7.99
N ASN A 60 -4.54 -21.75 -7.41
CA ASN A 60 -4.91 -21.42 -6.03
C ASN A 60 -4.64 -19.94 -5.69
N LYS A 61 -5.19 -19.03 -6.49
CA LYS A 61 -5.00 -17.59 -6.33
C LYS A 61 -6.32 -16.85 -6.25
N LEU A 62 -6.39 -15.87 -5.35
CA LEU A 62 -7.47 -14.88 -5.30
C LEU A 62 -6.96 -13.55 -5.83
N SER A 63 -7.68 -12.95 -6.77
CA SER A 63 -7.41 -11.59 -7.23
C SER A 63 -8.46 -10.62 -6.68
N PHE A 64 -7.99 -9.49 -6.15
CA PHE A 64 -8.82 -8.45 -5.54
C PHE A 64 -8.68 -7.16 -6.34
N LYS A 65 -9.69 -6.86 -7.15
CA LYS A 65 -9.75 -5.64 -7.95
C LYS A 65 -10.43 -4.51 -7.19
N ILE A 66 -9.66 -3.47 -6.90
CA ILE A 66 -10.01 -2.36 -6.02
C ILE A 66 -10.07 -1.07 -6.83
N ILE A 67 -11.18 -0.35 -6.71
CA ILE A 67 -11.33 1.01 -7.22
C ILE A 67 -10.87 1.98 -6.13
N GLY A 68 -9.91 2.84 -6.45
CA GLY A 68 -9.35 3.80 -5.53
C GLY A 68 -10.35 4.90 -5.17
N SER A 69 -10.54 5.13 -3.87
CA SER A 69 -11.48 6.12 -3.34
C SER A 69 -10.89 7.53 -3.18
N LYS A 70 -9.57 7.64 -3.01
CA LYS A 70 -8.86 8.93 -2.82
C LYS A 70 -8.19 9.41 -4.10
N LEU A 71 -8.99 9.54 -5.14
CA LEU A 71 -8.56 10.07 -6.43
C LEU A 71 -8.71 11.58 -6.43
N ASN A 72 -7.62 12.27 -6.75
CA ASN A 72 -7.69 13.68 -7.11
C ASN A 72 -6.79 13.89 -8.31
N TYR A 73 -7.39 14.20 -9.46
CA TYR A 73 -6.68 14.36 -10.72
C TYR A 73 -5.77 15.59 -10.71
N GLN A 74 -6.28 16.74 -10.25
CA GLN A 74 -5.54 17.99 -10.14
C GLN A 74 -4.31 17.85 -9.23
N GLN A 75 -4.48 17.21 -8.08
CA GLN A 75 -3.39 17.00 -7.11
C GLN A 75 -2.57 15.73 -7.38
N LYS A 76 -2.88 15.00 -8.47
CA LYS A 76 -2.26 13.71 -8.84
C LYS A 76 -2.16 12.75 -7.64
N ARG A 77 -3.28 12.57 -6.92
CA ARG A 77 -3.40 11.72 -5.72
C ARG A 77 -4.16 10.43 -6.04
N GLY A 78 -3.76 9.35 -5.37
CA GLY A 78 -4.35 8.02 -5.49
C GLY A 78 -3.90 7.24 -6.74
N ILE A 79 -4.25 5.94 -6.75
CA ILE A 79 -4.21 5.07 -7.93
C ILE A 79 -5.66 4.68 -8.22
N ARG A 80 -6.09 4.77 -9.48
CA ARG A 80 -7.51 4.59 -9.86
C ARG A 80 -7.96 3.15 -9.73
N ILE A 81 -7.21 2.22 -10.30
CA ILE A 81 -7.53 0.79 -10.25
C ILE A 81 -6.27 0.06 -9.84
N ARG A 82 -6.42 -0.89 -8.91
CA ARG A 82 -5.37 -1.84 -8.59
C ARG A 82 -5.95 -3.22 -8.39
N GLU A 83 -5.20 -4.23 -8.81
CA GLU A 83 -5.53 -5.62 -8.61
C GLU A 83 -4.41 -6.25 -7.78
N VAL A 84 -4.77 -6.84 -6.65
CA VAL A 84 -3.83 -7.49 -5.73
C VAL A 84 -4.11 -8.98 -5.77
N THR A 85 -3.11 -9.77 -6.12
CA THR A 85 -3.23 -11.22 -6.23
C THR A 85 -2.55 -11.89 -5.05
N VAL A 86 -3.31 -12.75 -4.37
CA VAL A 86 -2.90 -13.50 -3.20
C VAL A 86 -2.88 -14.99 -3.52
N LYS A 87 -1.79 -15.68 -3.20
CA LYS A 87 -1.68 -17.13 -3.27
C LYS A 87 -2.26 -17.76 -2.01
N ILE A 88 -3.10 -18.77 -2.20
CA ILE A 88 -3.66 -19.56 -1.12
C ILE A 88 -2.68 -20.68 -0.79
N THR A 89 -2.41 -20.83 0.50
CA THR A 89 -1.56 -21.86 1.09
C THR A 89 -2.26 -22.45 2.31
N ASP A 90 -1.81 -23.60 2.81
CA ASP A 90 -2.43 -24.25 3.97
C ASP A 90 -2.46 -23.34 5.22
N LYS A 91 -1.45 -22.45 5.35
CA LYS A 91 -1.34 -21.50 6.47
C LYS A 91 -2.43 -20.43 6.45
N ASN A 92 -2.86 -20.01 5.27
CA ASN A 92 -3.78 -18.88 5.10
C ASN A 92 -5.18 -19.30 4.64
N LEU A 93 -5.37 -20.56 4.25
CA LEU A 93 -6.60 -21.12 3.72
C LEU A 93 -7.82 -20.80 4.61
N GLN A 94 -7.68 -20.94 5.93
CA GLN A 94 -8.75 -20.65 6.89
C GLN A 94 -9.32 -19.24 6.78
N TYR A 95 -8.51 -18.26 6.38
CA TYR A 95 -8.92 -16.85 6.25
C TYR A 95 -9.60 -16.56 4.91
N TYR A 96 -9.39 -17.40 3.90
CA TYR A 96 -9.92 -17.23 2.55
C TYR A 96 -11.07 -18.20 2.22
N LYS A 97 -11.25 -19.24 3.05
CA LYS A 97 -12.24 -20.30 2.85
C LYS A 97 -13.64 -19.78 2.56
N SER A 98 -14.12 -18.78 3.30
CA SER A 98 -15.47 -18.23 3.08
C SER A 98 -15.68 -17.63 1.69
N ILE A 99 -14.63 -17.13 1.05
CA ILE A 99 -14.68 -16.64 -0.33
C ILE A 99 -14.53 -17.80 -1.30
N ILE A 100 -13.59 -18.72 -1.05
CA ILE A 100 -13.32 -19.89 -1.90
C ILE A 100 -14.59 -20.75 -2.03
N ASP A 101 -15.25 -21.06 -0.91
CA ASP A 101 -16.49 -21.85 -0.88
C ASP A 101 -17.60 -21.24 -1.77
N ILE A 102 -17.63 -19.92 -1.95
CA ILE A 102 -18.62 -19.25 -2.82
C ILE A 102 -18.34 -19.58 -4.30
N PHE A 103 -17.08 -19.59 -4.71
CA PHE A 103 -16.65 -19.94 -6.06
C PHE A 103 -16.73 -21.45 -6.31
N GLU A 104 -16.38 -22.29 -5.33
CA GLU A 104 -16.50 -23.74 -5.47
C GLU A 104 -17.95 -24.18 -5.63
N LYS A 105 -18.89 -23.57 -4.90
CA LYS A 105 -20.33 -23.82 -5.06
C LYS A 105 -20.89 -23.26 -6.37
N ASN A 106 -20.21 -22.29 -6.97
CA ASN A 106 -20.64 -21.64 -8.21
C ASN A 106 -19.44 -21.51 -9.17
N PRO A 107 -19.04 -22.57 -9.88
CA PRO A 107 -17.82 -22.55 -10.71
C PRO A 107 -17.83 -21.52 -11.84
N GLN A 108 -19.02 -21.05 -12.24
CA GLN A 108 -19.20 -19.98 -13.24
C GLN A 108 -19.20 -18.56 -12.63
N ALA A 109 -19.07 -18.45 -11.30
CA ALA A 109 -19.03 -17.16 -10.63
C ALA A 109 -17.77 -16.39 -11.03
N TYR A 110 -17.97 -15.13 -11.38
CA TYR A 110 -16.92 -14.20 -11.72
C TYR A 110 -17.27 -12.83 -11.16
N ASP A 111 -16.25 -12.02 -10.85
CA ASP A 111 -16.36 -10.68 -10.30
C ASP A 111 -17.26 -10.61 -9.05
N LEU A 112 -17.04 -11.53 -8.09
CA LEU A 112 -17.76 -11.52 -6.81
C LEU A 112 -17.59 -10.15 -6.15
N LYS A 113 -18.71 -9.43 -5.99
CA LYS A 113 -18.70 -8.08 -5.43
C LYS A 113 -18.80 -8.11 -3.91
N ILE A 114 -17.68 -7.83 -3.24
CA ILE A 114 -17.61 -7.63 -1.80
C ILE A 114 -17.81 -6.15 -1.50
N LYS A 115 -18.86 -5.80 -0.75
CA LYS A 115 -19.11 -4.43 -0.30
C LYS A 115 -19.56 -4.37 1.16
N THR A 116 -19.42 -3.19 1.76
CA THR A 116 -20.05 -2.85 3.04
C THR A 116 -21.02 -1.69 2.83
N GLU A 117 -22.03 -1.58 3.68
CA GLU A 117 -23.02 -0.49 3.60
C GLU A 117 -22.42 0.88 3.85
N SER A 118 -21.48 0.98 4.81
CA SER A 118 -20.75 2.20 5.11
C SER A 118 -19.36 1.91 5.67
N ALA A 119 -18.35 2.69 5.28
CA ALA A 119 -17.02 2.67 5.85
C ALA A 119 -17.00 2.90 7.37
N LYS A 120 -17.92 3.76 7.85
CA LYS A 120 -18.07 4.07 9.28
C LYS A 120 -18.64 2.88 10.04
N ALA A 121 -19.73 2.29 9.54
CA ALA A 121 -20.34 1.10 10.12
C ALA A 121 -19.35 -0.07 10.16
N PHE A 122 -18.63 -0.30 9.06
CA PHE A 122 -17.61 -1.34 8.96
C PHE A 122 -16.50 -1.18 10.00
N SER A 123 -15.96 0.04 10.15
CA SER A 123 -14.98 0.33 11.20
C SER A 123 -15.56 0.13 12.61
N GLY A 124 -16.84 0.43 12.79
CA GLY A 124 -17.59 0.19 14.02
C GLY A 124 -17.71 -1.30 14.36
N TYR A 125 -18.03 -2.16 13.38
CA TYR A 125 -18.10 -3.61 13.58
C TYR A 125 -16.76 -4.18 14.05
N ILE A 126 -15.66 -3.80 13.41
CA ILE A 126 -14.30 -4.21 13.82
C ILE A 126 -13.99 -3.77 15.24
N THR A 127 -14.34 -2.52 15.58
CA THR A 127 -14.11 -1.99 16.93
C THR A 127 -14.94 -2.76 17.96
N LYS A 128 -16.19 -3.11 17.64
CA LYS A 128 -17.07 -3.91 18.50
C LYS A 128 -16.51 -5.30 18.75
N ILE A 129 -16.05 -5.98 17.70
CA ILE A 129 -15.39 -7.30 17.82
C ILE A 129 -14.13 -7.17 18.68
N SER A 130 -13.28 -6.17 18.42
CA SER A 130 -12.06 -5.94 19.20
C SER A 130 -12.33 -5.67 20.67
N LYS A 131 -13.41 -4.93 21.01
CA LYS A 131 -13.85 -4.73 22.40
C LYS A 131 -14.35 -6.02 23.05
N LYS A 132 -15.04 -6.87 22.30
CA LYS A 132 -15.53 -8.16 22.80
C LYS A 132 -14.38 -9.13 23.07
N LEU A 133 -13.40 -9.20 22.17
CA LEU A 133 -12.23 -10.06 22.33
C LEU A 133 -11.30 -9.58 23.45
N TRP A 134 -11.13 -8.27 23.60
CA TRP A 134 -10.19 -7.70 24.58
C TRP A 134 -10.82 -6.55 25.40
N PRO A 135 -11.79 -6.83 26.27
CA PRO A 135 -12.56 -5.80 26.97
C PRO A 135 -11.71 -4.94 27.92
N ARG A 136 -10.62 -5.49 28.46
CA ARG A 136 -9.71 -4.80 29.39
C ARG A 136 -8.68 -3.90 28.70
N LYS A 137 -8.55 -3.95 27.36
CA LYS A 137 -7.56 -3.14 26.64
C LYS A 137 -8.09 -1.72 26.44
N LYS A 138 -7.23 -0.72 26.66
CA LYS A 138 -7.57 0.70 26.40
C LYS A 138 -7.72 1.01 24.91
N TYR A 139 -7.00 0.30 24.05
CA TYR A 139 -6.95 0.54 22.61
C TYR A 139 -7.55 -0.64 21.87
N HIS A 140 -8.41 -0.34 20.89
CA HIS A 140 -9.09 -1.34 20.07
C HIS A 140 -8.79 -1.13 18.60
N ALA A 141 -8.88 -2.22 17.85
CA ALA A 141 -8.64 -2.22 16.43
C ALA A 141 -9.80 -1.53 15.67
N SER A 142 -9.46 -0.99 14.51
CA SER A 142 -10.39 -0.44 13.53
C SER A 142 -9.96 -0.89 12.13
N ALA A 143 -10.75 -0.62 11.11
CA ALA A 143 -10.37 -0.95 9.74
C ALA A 143 -9.04 -0.28 9.31
N TYR A 144 -8.78 0.94 9.77
CA TYR A 144 -7.50 1.62 9.54
C TYR A 144 -6.34 0.97 10.28
N SER A 145 -6.58 0.32 11.42
CA SER A 145 -5.55 -0.45 12.13
C SER A 145 -5.11 -1.63 11.27
N PHE A 146 -6.02 -2.39 10.66
CA PHE A 146 -5.68 -3.47 9.73
C PHE A 146 -4.80 -2.97 8.58
N ARG A 147 -5.24 -1.89 7.93
CA ARG A 147 -4.51 -1.28 6.81
C ARG A 147 -3.10 -0.83 7.21
N HIS A 148 -2.94 -0.25 8.40
CA HIS A 148 -1.63 0.17 8.89
C HIS A 148 -0.73 -1.01 9.26
N ALA A 149 -1.29 -2.10 9.78
CA ALA A 149 -0.56 -3.32 10.09
C ALA A 149 -0.06 -3.99 8.81
N LYS A 150 -0.94 -4.15 7.80
CA LYS A 150 -0.56 -4.62 6.47
C LYS A 150 0.60 -3.81 5.88
N ALA A 151 0.51 -2.48 5.89
CA ALA A 151 1.59 -1.64 5.38
C ALA A 151 2.91 -1.79 6.15
N THR A 152 2.85 -2.11 7.44
CA THR A 152 4.04 -2.30 8.28
C THR A 152 4.66 -3.67 8.04
N GLU A 153 3.85 -4.72 7.92
CA GLU A 153 4.29 -6.06 7.56
C GLU A 153 4.94 -6.10 6.20
N LEU A 154 4.31 -5.52 5.17
CA LEU A 154 4.89 -5.47 3.82
C LEU A 154 6.26 -4.80 3.79
N LYS A 155 6.52 -3.82 4.67
CA LYS A 155 7.85 -3.20 4.79
C LYS A 155 8.87 -4.10 5.47
N ASN A 156 8.43 -4.97 6.36
CA ASN A 156 9.29 -5.90 7.09
C ASN A 156 9.53 -7.18 6.28
N SER A 157 8.61 -7.57 5.41
CA SER A 157 8.77 -8.68 4.47
C SER A 157 9.87 -8.43 3.43
N GLU A 158 10.49 -9.52 2.98
CA GLU A 158 11.41 -9.50 1.83
C GLU A 158 10.63 -9.49 0.51
N GLY A 159 11.26 -9.03 -0.58
CA GLY A 159 10.63 -9.00 -1.91
C GLY A 159 9.59 -7.88 -2.13
N PHE A 160 9.33 -7.03 -1.12
CA PHE A 160 8.46 -5.86 -1.24
C PHE A 160 9.26 -4.57 -1.23
N ASP A 161 9.51 -4.04 -2.43
CA ASP A 161 10.14 -2.75 -2.59
C ASP A 161 9.13 -1.59 -2.36
N ALA A 162 9.66 -0.38 -2.29
CA ALA A 162 8.85 0.82 -2.05
C ALA A 162 7.76 1.03 -3.12
N GLU A 163 7.99 0.61 -4.35
CA GLU A 163 7.03 0.72 -5.43
C GLU A 163 5.91 -0.31 -5.30
N LYS A 164 6.23 -1.60 -5.08
CA LYS A 164 5.24 -2.67 -4.89
C LYS A 164 4.34 -2.38 -3.68
N ILE A 165 4.90 -1.90 -2.58
CA ILE A 165 4.11 -1.46 -1.41
C ILE A 165 3.17 -0.30 -1.78
N ALA A 166 3.67 0.71 -2.51
CA ALA A 166 2.83 1.82 -2.94
C ALA A 166 1.70 1.38 -3.89
N LYS A 167 1.96 0.41 -4.76
CA LYS A 167 0.95 -0.22 -5.63
C LYS A 167 -0.13 -0.92 -4.80
N ILE A 168 0.25 -1.85 -3.92
CA ILE A 168 -0.68 -2.61 -3.06
C ILE A 168 -1.53 -1.66 -2.21
N MET A 169 -0.91 -0.64 -1.63
CA MET A 169 -1.60 0.33 -0.79
C MET A 169 -2.36 1.39 -1.59
N GLY A 170 -2.25 1.45 -2.92
CA GLY A 170 -2.89 2.48 -3.74
C GLY A 170 -2.43 3.90 -3.38
N HIS A 171 -1.12 4.12 -3.33
CA HIS A 171 -0.51 5.44 -3.16
C HIS A 171 -0.01 5.98 -4.48
N ALA A 172 -0.28 7.26 -4.77
CA ALA A 172 0.30 7.94 -5.93
C ALA A 172 1.82 8.16 -5.84
N SER A 173 2.44 7.93 -4.67
CA SER A 173 3.86 8.08 -4.48
C SER A 173 4.40 7.18 -3.38
N VAL A 174 5.62 6.66 -3.61
CA VAL A 174 6.42 5.87 -2.67
C VAL A 174 6.79 6.63 -1.39
N ARG A 175 6.60 7.95 -1.34
CA ARG A 175 6.82 8.72 -0.09
C ARG A 175 5.67 8.54 0.90
N SER A 176 4.46 8.25 0.42
CA SER A 176 3.26 8.15 1.27
C SER A 176 3.38 7.06 2.33
N GLN A 177 4.16 6.01 2.03
CA GLN A 177 4.45 4.94 2.96
C GLN A 177 5.37 5.34 4.12
N GLN A 178 6.13 6.45 4.06
CA GLN A 178 6.94 6.94 5.18
C GLN A 178 6.12 7.23 6.44
N SER A 179 4.80 7.45 6.28
CA SER A 179 3.90 7.67 7.40
C SER A 179 3.53 6.40 8.19
N TYR A 180 3.88 5.20 7.70
CA TYR A 180 3.76 3.94 8.44
C TYR A 180 5.06 3.62 9.17
N GLY A 181 5.00 2.67 10.12
CA GLY A 181 6.15 2.26 10.93
C GLY A 181 7.44 2.06 10.13
N ARG A 182 8.59 2.32 10.77
CA ARG A 182 9.91 2.05 10.18
C ARG A 182 10.12 0.54 10.07
N LYS A 183 10.88 0.11 9.06
CA LYS A 183 11.31 -1.29 8.93
C LYS A 183 12.03 -1.69 10.22
N SER A 184 11.55 -2.74 10.87
CA SER A 184 12.20 -3.30 12.06
C SER A 184 13.12 -4.41 11.64
N ARG A 185 14.38 -4.39 12.09
CA ARG A 185 15.33 -5.50 11.88
C ARG A 185 14.98 -6.74 12.73
N ARG A 186 14.08 -6.61 13.71
CA ARG A 186 13.70 -7.67 14.65
C ARG A 186 12.36 -8.35 14.34
N SER A 187 11.63 -7.85 13.33
CA SER A 187 10.36 -8.44 12.90
C SER A 187 10.62 -9.17 11.60
N ALA A 188 10.52 -10.50 11.61
CA ALA A 188 10.26 -11.22 10.38
C ALA A 188 8.91 -10.70 9.85
N GLY A 189 8.86 -10.24 8.61
CA GLY A 189 7.58 -9.94 7.97
C GLY A 189 6.70 -11.19 7.97
N GLY A 190 5.39 -11.00 8.12
CA GLY A 190 4.42 -12.11 8.25
C GLY A 190 3.51 -12.29 7.04
N PHE A 191 3.80 -11.62 5.93
CA PHE A 191 2.98 -11.68 4.71
C PHE A 191 3.87 -11.86 3.49
N ASP A 192 3.88 -13.08 2.97
CA ASP A 192 4.48 -13.53 1.71
C ASP A 192 3.41 -13.99 0.69
N ASP A 193 2.14 -13.99 1.10
CA ASP A 193 1.03 -14.47 0.26
C ASP A 193 0.73 -13.59 -0.97
N ILE A 194 1.11 -12.30 -0.95
CA ILE A 194 0.87 -11.41 -2.10
C ILE A 194 1.93 -11.67 -3.18
N THR A 195 1.52 -12.38 -4.24
CA THR A 195 2.42 -12.71 -5.34
C THR A 195 2.55 -11.56 -6.33
N ASP A 196 1.42 -10.91 -6.67
CA ASP A 196 1.39 -9.94 -7.76
C ASP A 196 0.50 -8.73 -7.46
N VAL A 197 0.82 -7.61 -8.13
CA VAL A 197 0.03 -6.38 -8.05
C VAL A 197 0.08 -5.61 -9.37
N GLU A 198 -1.09 -5.43 -9.96
CA GLU A 198 -1.28 -4.61 -11.15
C GLU A 198 -1.95 -3.29 -10.78
N THR A 199 -1.60 -2.22 -11.49
CA THR A 199 -2.12 -0.87 -11.21
C THR A 199 -2.31 -0.07 -12.47
N SER A 200 -3.37 0.74 -12.51
CA SER A 200 -3.65 1.66 -13.62
C SER A 200 -2.57 2.73 -13.84
N SER A 201 -1.72 2.98 -12.84
CA SER A 201 -0.65 3.98 -12.93
C SER A 201 0.50 3.68 -11.99
N LYS A 202 1.74 3.99 -12.43
CA LYS A 202 2.96 3.78 -11.65
C LYS A 202 3.10 4.79 -10.50
N PRO A 203 3.43 4.37 -9.27
CA PRO A 203 3.71 5.29 -8.17
C PRO A 203 4.90 6.21 -8.46
N ARG A 204 4.79 7.49 -8.10
CA ARG A 204 5.88 8.46 -8.26
C ARG A 204 6.96 8.31 -7.19
N GLY A 205 8.21 8.48 -7.59
CA GLY A 205 9.33 8.74 -6.68
C GLY A 205 10.26 7.56 -6.38
N GLY A 206 10.06 6.39 -7.01
CA GLY A 206 11.09 5.34 -7.02
C GLY A 206 12.42 5.85 -7.58
N ASP A 207 12.36 6.71 -8.60
CA ASP A 207 13.54 7.24 -9.29
C ASP A 207 14.21 8.46 -8.62
N ARG A 208 13.76 8.96 -7.45
CA ARG A 208 14.26 10.26 -6.98
C ARG A 208 15.76 10.22 -6.66
N LEU A 209 16.27 9.11 -6.12
CA LEU A 209 17.71 8.90 -5.92
C LEU A 209 18.45 8.83 -7.25
N LEU A 210 17.88 8.16 -8.26
CA LEU A 210 18.40 8.15 -9.63
C LEU A 210 18.44 9.56 -10.21
N ARG A 211 17.37 10.35 -10.07
CA ARG A 211 17.29 11.74 -10.55
C ARG A 211 18.25 12.68 -9.80
N PHE A 212 18.42 12.51 -8.48
CA PHE A 212 19.41 13.26 -7.71
C PHE A 212 20.84 12.86 -8.09
N LYS A 213 21.12 11.56 -8.29
CA LYS A 213 22.41 11.07 -8.79
C LYS A 213 22.70 11.59 -10.19
N ILE A 214 21.73 11.56 -11.10
CA ILE A 214 21.86 12.10 -12.46
C ILE A 214 22.07 13.62 -12.41
N LYS A 215 21.32 14.35 -11.58
CA LYS A 215 21.48 15.80 -11.41
C LYS A 215 22.87 16.16 -10.87
N ASN A 216 23.33 15.46 -9.83
CA ASN A 216 24.66 15.65 -9.26
C ASN A 216 25.78 15.29 -10.27
N LYS A 217 25.62 14.20 -11.03
CA LYS A 217 26.55 13.79 -12.09
C LYS A 217 26.65 14.85 -13.19
N ASN A 218 25.51 15.41 -13.60
CA ASN A 218 25.45 16.46 -14.61
C ASN A 218 26.02 17.80 -14.09
N GLU A 219 25.80 18.15 -12.82
CA GLU A 219 26.40 19.34 -12.19
C GLU A 219 27.93 19.18 -12.06
N ALA A 220 28.42 18.01 -11.68
CA ALA A 220 29.86 17.71 -11.64
C ALA A 220 30.49 17.80 -13.04
N ALA A 221 29.85 17.23 -14.06
CA ALA A 221 30.33 17.31 -15.44
C ALA A 221 30.36 18.76 -15.98
N LYS A 222 29.38 19.60 -15.60
CA LYS A 222 29.38 21.03 -15.94
C LYS A 222 30.53 21.79 -15.28
N LYS A 223 30.84 21.51 -14.01
CA LYS A 223 31.97 22.13 -13.30
C LYS A 223 33.32 21.75 -13.92
N ILE A 224 33.50 20.49 -14.31
CA ILE A 224 34.72 20.02 -14.99
C ILE A 224 34.88 20.73 -16.35
N LYS A 225 33.81 20.81 -17.16
CA LYS A 225 33.84 21.53 -18.44
C LYS A 225 34.16 23.01 -18.28
N ALA A 226 33.61 23.67 -17.27
CA ALA A 226 33.89 25.08 -16.99
C ALA A 226 35.35 25.30 -16.60
N ALA A 227 35.95 24.40 -15.81
CA ALA A 227 37.36 24.47 -15.39
C ALA A 227 38.36 24.15 -16.52
N SER A 228 37.93 23.48 -17.58
CA SER A 228 38.77 23.14 -18.75
C SER A 228 38.66 24.14 -19.91
N THR A 229 37.90 25.23 -19.76
CA THR A 229 37.81 26.29 -20.78
C THR A 229 38.98 27.25 -20.60
N PRO A 230 39.89 27.42 -21.58
CA PRO A 230 40.94 28.43 -21.48
C PRO A 230 40.30 29.82 -21.50
N THR A 231 40.67 30.68 -20.55
CA THR A 231 40.36 32.12 -20.60
C THR A 231 41.28 32.80 -21.59
N ASP A 232 40.90 32.80 -22.87
CA ASP A 232 41.50 33.66 -23.87
C ASP A 232 40.60 34.87 -24.12
N THR A 233 40.93 36.00 -23.50
CA THR A 233 40.77 37.35 -24.07
C THR A 233 41.64 38.34 -23.28
N VAL A 234 42.92 38.40 -23.61
CA VAL A 234 43.75 39.57 -23.28
C VAL A 234 43.37 40.66 -24.29
N SER A 235 42.63 41.68 -23.84
CA SER A 235 42.37 42.87 -24.65
C SER A 235 43.67 43.63 -24.92
N PRO A 236 43.97 44.03 -26.18
CA PRO A 236 45.18 44.80 -26.47
C PRO A 236 45.08 46.23 -25.88
N PRO A 237 46.21 46.85 -25.52
CA PRO A 237 46.20 48.16 -24.88
C PRO A 237 45.77 49.27 -25.87
N PRO A 238 45.17 50.37 -25.37
CA PRO A 238 44.68 51.43 -26.24
C PRO A 238 45.83 52.23 -26.85
N VAL A 239 45.80 52.39 -28.17
CA VAL A 239 46.78 53.19 -28.93
C VAL A 239 46.51 54.68 -28.69
N ARG A 240 47.49 55.40 -28.10
CA ARG A 240 47.45 56.86 -27.99
C ARG A 240 47.69 57.50 -29.37
N SER A 241 46.74 58.26 -29.88
CA SER A 241 46.95 59.09 -31.07
C SER A 241 47.75 60.35 -30.70
N LEU A 242 48.87 60.56 -31.40
CA LEU A 242 49.63 61.81 -31.37
C LEU A 242 48.86 62.85 -32.19
N LYS A 243 48.42 63.93 -31.53
CA LYS A 243 47.96 65.14 -32.22
C LYS A 243 49.19 65.87 -32.79
N ARG A 244 49.15 66.15 -34.08
CA ARG A 244 50.02 67.13 -34.75
C ARG A 244 49.67 68.55 -34.31
#